data_AF-A0A7K3SAS5-F1
#
_entry.id   AF-A0A7K3SAS5-F1
#
_cell.length_a   1.000
_cell.length_b   1.000
_cell.length_c   1.000
_cell.angle_alpha   90.00
_cell.angle_beta   90.00
_cell.angle_gamma   90.00
#
_symmetry.space_group_name_H-M   'P 1'
#
loop_
_entity.id
_entity.type
_entity.pdbx_description
1 polymer ?
#
loop_
_entity_poly.entity_id
_entity_poly.type
_entity_poly.pdbx_seq_one_letter_code
_entity_poly.pdbx_strand_id
1 'polypeptide(L)'
;AQERALYAEWLQVGRILGIHDRDMPQTVEEFWPYWKKMLAEEIEATTVVRELVDVDQPVPPPDRGPWPLRTVLRALWPVLLPPLARFRRFVTIGLMPPDARAAVGLPWSAEQEKRLRRMCAVLRVVVPVLPERLRYLPRARA
;
A
#
# COMPACT_ATOMS: atom_id res chain seq x y z
N ALA A 1 20.94 -14.19 9.21
CA ALA A 1 20.36 -14.48 10.55
C ALA A 1 19.08 -13.67 10.81
N GLN A 2 19.12 -12.33 10.72
CA GLN A 2 17.95 -11.47 10.92
C GLN A 2 16.78 -11.78 9.98
N GLU A 3 17.05 -12.02 8.68
CA GLU A 3 16.02 -12.34 7.69
C GLU A 3 15.26 -13.65 8.00
N ARG A 4 15.98 -14.69 8.44
CA ARG A 4 15.37 -15.96 8.86
C ARG A 4 14.53 -15.81 10.14
N ALA A 5 14.99 -14.99 11.08
CA ALA A 5 14.22 -14.69 12.28
C ALA A 5 12.92 -13.93 11.95
N LEU A 6 13.00 -12.92 11.09
CA LEU A 6 11.83 -12.18 10.60
C LEU A 6 10.86 -13.12 9.89
N TYR A 7 11.36 -14.04 9.04
CA TYR A 7 10.49 -15.00 8.36
C TYR A 7 9.77 -15.94 9.33
N ALA A 8 10.46 -16.40 10.37
CA ALA A 8 9.85 -17.22 11.41
C ALA A 8 8.71 -16.48 12.16
N GLU A 9 8.88 -15.19 12.44
CA GLU A 9 7.83 -14.33 13.00
C GLU A 9 6.64 -14.20 12.02
N TRP A 10 6.91 -14.01 10.73
CA TRP A 10 5.88 -13.97 9.69
C TRP A 10 5.08 -15.28 9.59
N LEU A 11 5.73 -16.43 9.73
CA LEU A 11 5.05 -17.73 9.79
C LEU A 11 4.15 -17.85 11.04
N GLN A 12 4.54 -17.24 12.16
CA GLN A 12 3.69 -17.20 13.34
C GLN A 12 2.47 -16.32 13.11
N VAL A 13 2.62 -15.17 12.45
CA VAL A 13 1.48 -14.32 12.05
C VAL A 13 0.54 -15.07 11.09
N GLY A 14 1.07 -15.79 10.11
CA GLY A 14 0.27 -16.62 9.20
C GLY A 14 -0.58 -17.67 9.93
N ARG A 15 0.00 -18.34 10.93
CA ARG A 15 -0.71 -19.28 11.80
C ARG A 15 -1.81 -18.62 12.62
N ILE A 16 -1.55 -17.43 13.18
CA ILE A 16 -2.56 -16.65 13.90
C ILE A 16 -3.73 -16.26 12.98
N LEU A 17 -3.44 -15.97 11.71
CA LEU A 17 -4.44 -15.68 10.68
C LEU A 17 -5.16 -16.93 10.14
N GLY A 18 -4.81 -18.14 10.62
CA GLY A 18 -5.45 -19.40 10.25
C GLY A 18 -4.94 -20.05 8.95
N ILE A 19 -3.83 -19.57 8.40
CA ILE A 19 -3.20 -20.18 7.23
C ILE A 19 -2.58 -21.52 7.65
N HIS A 20 -2.85 -22.59 6.91
CA HIS A 20 -2.30 -23.91 7.21
C HIS A 20 -0.80 -23.96 6.89
N ASP A 21 -0.03 -24.66 7.71
CA ASP A 21 1.43 -24.79 7.54
C ASP A 21 1.82 -25.40 6.19
N ARG A 22 1.00 -26.28 5.62
CA ARG A 22 1.24 -26.87 4.28
C ARG A 22 1.20 -25.84 3.15
N ASP A 23 0.46 -24.75 3.34
CA ASP A 23 0.25 -23.70 2.34
C ASP A 23 1.28 -22.57 2.51
N MET A 24 2.13 -22.66 3.55
CA MET A 24 3.20 -21.71 3.83
C MET A 24 4.58 -22.34 3.56
N PRO A 25 5.44 -21.69 2.77
CA PRO A 25 6.84 -22.12 2.65
C PRO A 25 7.50 -22.10 4.03
N GLN A 26 8.27 -23.12 4.39
CA GLN A 26 8.80 -23.23 5.75
C GLN A 26 10.15 -22.53 5.91
N THR A 27 10.77 -22.17 4.79
CA THR A 27 12.08 -21.50 4.75
C THR A 27 12.08 -20.31 3.80
N VAL A 28 13.01 -19.38 4.02
CA VAL A 28 13.21 -18.22 3.12
C VAL A 28 13.63 -18.68 1.73
N GLU A 29 14.40 -19.76 1.67
CA GLU A 29 14.90 -20.35 0.44
C GLU A 29 13.76 -20.95 -0.41
N GLU A 30 12.71 -21.50 0.22
CA GLU A 30 11.48 -21.97 -0.47
C GLU A 30 10.50 -20.83 -0.80
N PHE A 31 10.51 -19.76 0.00
CA PHE A 31 9.63 -18.62 -0.18
C PHE A 31 9.83 -17.92 -1.52
N TRP A 32 11.09 -17.66 -1.91
CA TRP A 32 11.37 -16.92 -3.15
C TRP A 32 10.91 -17.65 -4.43
N PRO A 33 11.16 -18.96 -4.60
CA PRO A 33 10.56 -19.75 -5.68
C PRO A 33 9.03 -19.74 -5.67
N TYR A 34 8.41 -19.95 -4.50
CA TYR A 34 6.96 -19.91 -4.36
C TYR A 34 6.38 -18.54 -4.77
N TRP A 35 6.98 -17.45 -4.29
CA TRP A 35 6.60 -16.07 -4.60
C TRP A 35 6.67 -15.79 -6.10
N LYS A 36 7.76 -16.19 -6.77
CA LYS A 36 7.91 -16.03 -8.22
C LYS A 36 6.87 -16.83 -8.99
N LYS A 37 6.58 -18.07 -8.58
CA LYS A 37 5.55 -18.90 -9.18
C LYS A 37 4.17 -18.24 -9.05
N MET A 38 3.82 -17.80 -7.84
CA MET A 38 2.56 -17.09 -7.58
C MET A 38 2.41 -15.84 -8.46
N LEU A 39 3.47 -15.04 -8.59
CA LEU A 39 3.43 -13.86 -9.46
C LEU A 39 3.32 -14.19 -10.95
N ALA A 40 3.94 -15.28 -11.39
CA ALA A 40 3.97 -15.66 -12.80
C ALA A 40 2.72 -16.40 -13.27
N GLU A 41 2.13 -17.25 -12.40
CA GLU A 41 1.12 -18.22 -12.80
C GLU A 41 -0.27 -17.96 -12.20
N GLU A 42 -0.35 -17.33 -11.02
CA GLU A 42 -1.60 -17.27 -10.24
C GLU A 42 -2.15 -15.83 -10.10
N ILE A 43 -1.26 -14.83 -10.06
CA ILE A 43 -1.66 -13.44 -9.87
C ILE A 43 -2.08 -12.85 -11.22
N GLU A 44 -3.39 -12.82 -11.43
CA GLU A 44 -4.00 -12.12 -12.54
C GLU A 44 -4.57 -10.75 -12.11
N ALA A 45 -4.66 -9.83 -13.06
CA ALA A 45 -5.39 -8.58 -12.89
C ALA A 45 -6.91 -8.86 -12.83
N THR A 46 -7.40 -9.29 -11.66
CA THR A 46 -8.82 -9.47 -11.40
C THR A 46 -9.55 -8.13 -11.50
N THR A 47 -10.86 -8.16 -11.79
CA THR A 47 -11.72 -6.96 -11.85
C THR A 47 -11.63 -6.10 -10.58
N VAL A 48 -11.46 -6.71 -9.41
CA VAL A 48 -11.24 -6.01 -8.13
C VAL A 48 -9.97 -5.16 -8.13
N VAL A 49 -8.90 -5.64 -8.76
CA VAL A 49 -7.64 -4.89 -8.87
C VAL A 49 -7.82 -3.68 -9.79
N ARG A 50 -8.56 -3.84 -10.89
CA ARG A 50 -8.91 -2.74 -11.78
C ARG A 50 -9.73 -1.68 -11.04
N GLU A 51 -10.72 -2.08 -10.25
CA GLU A 51 -11.53 -1.17 -9.43
C GLU A 51 -10.72 -0.44 -8.35
N LEU A 52 -9.78 -1.12 -7.69
CA LEU A 52 -8.92 -0.52 -6.68
C LEU A 52 -7.98 0.55 -7.26
N VAL A 53 -7.53 0.32 -8.48
CA VAL A 53 -6.64 1.23 -9.23
C VAL A 53 -7.43 2.30 -9.98
N ASP A 54 -8.74 2.13 -10.13
CA ASP A 54 -9.60 3.08 -10.80
C ASP A 54 -9.64 4.41 -10.04
N VAL A 55 -9.40 5.47 -10.81
CA VAL A 55 -9.33 6.86 -10.34
C VAL A 55 -10.71 7.50 -10.44
N ASP A 56 -11.60 6.92 -11.25
CA ASP A 56 -12.92 7.47 -11.57
C ASP A 56 -14.00 6.92 -10.62
N GLN A 57 -13.65 6.02 -9.70
CA GLN A 57 -14.61 5.56 -8.69
C GLN A 57 -15.09 6.71 -7.79
N PRO A 58 -16.41 6.91 -7.66
CA PRO A 58 -16.97 7.97 -6.85
C PRO A 58 -16.77 7.65 -5.37
N VAL A 59 -15.79 8.32 -4.75
CA VAL A 59 -15.63 8.27 -3.29
C VAL A 59 -16.53 9.34 -2.67
N PRO A 60 -17.38 9.03 -1.68
CA PRO A 60 -18.19 10.05 -1.02
C PRO A 60 -17.33 10.99 -0.16
N PRO A 61 -17.69 12.28 -0.04
CA PRO A 61 -16.98 13.21 0.84
C PRO A 61 -17.07 12.76 2.31
N PRO A 62 -16.02 12.96 3.11
CA PRO A 62 -16.02 12.64 4.53
C PRO A 62 -17.25 13.23 5.25
N ASP A 63 -17.99 12.35 5.90
CA ASP A 63 -19.24 12.65 6.60
C ASP A 63 -19.02 12.96 8.09
N ARG A 64 -17.79 12.83 8.59
CA ARG A 64 -17.43 13.09 10.00
C ARG A 64 -16.71 14.43 10.15
N GLY A 65 -17.16 15.26 11.10
CA GLY A 65 -16.53 16.54 11.46
C GLY A 65 -17.53 17.64 11.84
N PRO A 66 -17.06 18.81 12.30
CA PRO A 66 -17.92 19.96 12.56
C PRO A 66 -18.70 20.39 11.31
N TRP A 67 -19.96 20.83 11.47
CA TRP A 67 -20.83 21.25 10.37
C TRP A 67 -20.19 22.20 9.34
N PRO A 68 -19.47 23.28 9.73
CA PRO A 68 -18.87 24.18 8.74
C PRO A 68 -17.78 23.48 7.91
N LEU A 69 -17.00 22.59 8.52
CA LEU A 69 -15.97 21.82 7.82
C LEU A 69 -16.59 20.86 6.79
N ARG A 70 -17.70 20.20 7.14
CA ARG A 70 -18.40 19.27 6.23
C ARG A 70 -18.91 19.97 4.98
N THR A 71 -19.47 21.16 5.12
CA THR A 71 -20.02 21.94 3.99
C THR A 71 -18.91 22.38 3.04
N VAL A 72 -17.81 22.92 3.58
CA VAL A 72 -16.63 23.31 2.80
C VAL A 72 -16.03 22.09 2.09
N LEU A 73 -15.86 20.98 2.81
CA LEU A 73 -15.26 19.77 2.26
C LEU A 73 -16.12 19.17 1.14
N ARG A 74 -17.45 19.15 1.31
CA ARG A 74 -18.39 18.69 0.29
C ARG A 74 -18.36 19.58 -0.96
N ALA A 75 -18.23 20.89 -0.80
CA ALA A 75 -18.12 21.83 -1.92
C ALA A 75 -16.80 21.69 -2.69
N LEU A 76 -15.68 21.46 -1.97
CA LEU A 76 -14.35 21.30 -2.58
C LEU A 76 -14.08 19.87 -3.08
N TRP A 77 -14.88 18.89 -2.66
CA TRP A 77 -14.73 17.48 -3.01
C TRP A 77 -14.56 17.16 -4.50
N PRO A 78 -15.36 17.71 -5.44
CA PRO A 78 -15.19 17.41 -6.87
C PRO A 78 -13.83 17.89 -7.42
N VAL A 79 -13.20 18.89 -6.79
CA VAL A 79 -11.89 19.41 -7.17
C VAL A 79 -10.76 18.66 -6.47
N LEU A 80 -10.96 18.27 -5.21
CA LEU A 80 -9.97 17.55 -4.39
C LEU A 80 -9.87 16.07 -4.72
N LEU A 81 -10.99 15.44 -5.11
CA LEU A 81 -11.06 14.00 -5.35
C LEU A 81 -10.16 13.53 -6.51
N PRO A 82 -10.17 14.15 -7.72
CA PRO A 82 -9.33 13.69 -8.83
C PRO A 82 -7.82 13.67 -8.53
N PRO A 83 -7.20 14.74 -7.98
CA PRO A 83 -5.78 14.70 -7.63
C PRO A 83 -5.49 13.72 -6.49
N LEU A 84 -6.38 13.59 -5.50
CA LEU A 84 -6.24 12.62 -4.41
C LEU A 84 -6.32 11.18 -4.92
N ALA A 85 -7.25 10.87 -5.82
CA ALA A 85 -7.40 9.55 -6.42
C ALA A 85 -6.18 9.19 -7.28
N ARG A 86 -5.65 10.14 -8.07
CA ARG A 86 -4.38 9.96 -8.81
C ARG A 86 -3.20 9.73 -7.87
N PHE A 87 -3.13 10.47 -6.76
CA PHE A 87 -2.10 10.28 -5.75
C PHE A 87 -2.21 8.91 -5.07
N ARG A 88 -3.42 8.51 -4.67
CA ARG A 88 -3.70 7.18 -4.11
C ARG A 88 -3.24 6.09 -5.07
N ARG A 89 -3.65 6.14 -6.34
CA ARG A 89 -3.21 5.23 -7.39
C ARG A 89 -1.68 5.21 -7.51
N PHE A 90 -1.04 6.38 -7.55
CA PHE A 90 0.41 6.50 -7.66
C PHE A 90 1.13 5.82 -6.49
N VAL A 91 0.66 6.01 -5.26
CA VAL A 91 1.22 5.38 -4.06
C VAL A 91 0.95 3.88 -4.05
N THR A 92 -0.29 3.46 -4.33
CA THR A 92 -0.69 2.04 -4.37
C THR A 92 0.13 1.27 -5.39
N ILE A 93 0.30 1.79 -6.61
CA ILE A 93 1.12 1.13 -7.64
C ILE A 93 2.61 1.26 -7.27
N GLY A 94 3.07 2.43 -6.85
CA GLY A 94 4.49 2.69 -6.60
C GLY A 94 5.08 1.87 -5.45
N LEU A 95 4.29 1.53 -4.44
CA LEU A 95 4.72 0.69 -3.32
C LEU A 95 4.72 -0.81 -3.65
N MET A 96 4.16 -1.22 -4.80
CA MET A 96 4.21 -2.62 -5.23
C MET A 96 5.61 -2.97 -5.78
N PRO A 97 6.13 -4.18 -5.48
CA PRO A 97 7.32 -4.71 -6.12
C PRO A 97 7.21 -4.64 -7.65
N PRO A 98 8.31 -4.39 -8.38
CA PRO A 98 8.30 -4.34 -9.84
C PRO A 98 7.70 -5.60 -10.47
N ASP A 99 8.01 -6.77 -9.92
CA ASP A 99 7.54 -8.07 -10.40
C ASP A 99 6.01 -8.20 -10.26
N ALA A 100 5.45 -7.69 -9.16
CA ALA A 100 4.00 -7.67 -8.93
C ALA A 100 3.27 -6.70 -9.87
N ARG A 101 3.89 -5.55 -10.17
CA ARG A 101 3.34 -4.60 -11.16
C ARG A 101 3.31 -5.19 -12.56
N ALA A 102 4.35 -5.92 -12.93
CA ALA A 102 4.43 -6.61 -14.21
C ALA A 102 3.38 -7.72 -14.31
N ALA A 103 3.21 -8.54 -13.27
CA ALA A 103 2.19 -9.59 -13.20
C ALA A 103 0.76 -9.04 -13.39
N VAL A 104 0.45 -7.91 -12.76
CA VAL A 104 -0.86 -7.25 -12.84
C VAL A 104 -1.02 -6.38 -14.12
N GLY A 105 0.04 -6.21 -14.92
CA GLY A 105 -0.01 -5.40 -16.14
C GLY A 105 -0.19 -3.90 -15.88
N LEU A 106 0.33 -3.39 -14.75
CA LEU A 106 0.21 -1.97 -14.39
C LEU A 106 1.38 -1.18 -14.99
N PRO A 107 1.13 -0.28 -15.97
CA PRO A 107 2.19 0.48 -16.60
C PRO A 107 2.82 1.45 -15.59
N TRP A 108 4.15 1.45 -15.53
CA TRP A 108 4.91 2.34 -14.65
C TRP A 108 6.09 2.96 -15.38
N SER A 109 6.18 4.28 -15.35
CA SER A 109 7.26 5.01 -16.04
C SER A 109 8.48 5.23 -15.14
N ALA A 110 9.66 5.38 -15.75
CA ALA A 110 10.89 5.72 -15.04
C ALA A 110 10.78 7.08 -14.31
N GLU A 111 10.00 8.02 -14.83
CA GLU A 111 9.74 9.30 -14.18
C GLU A 111 8.91 9.17 -12.91
N GLN A 112 7.89 8.30 -12.93
CA GLN A 112 7.09 7.97 -11.75
C GLN A 112 7.96 7.33 -10.66
N GLU A 113 8.89 6.47 -11.04
CA GLU A 113 9.84 5.89 -10.09
C GLU A 113 10.75 6.94 -9.45
N LYS A 114 11.31 7.86 -10.26
CA LYS A 114 12.13 8.97 -9.74
C LYS A 114 11.33 9.86 -8.78
N ARG A 115 10.07 10.16 -9.09
CA ARG A 115 9.17 10.92 -8.20
C ARG A 115 8.91 10.19 -6.89
N LEU A 116 8.66 8.87 -6.95
CA LEU A 116 8.45 8.05 -5.76
C LEU A 116 9.71 8.04 -4.88
N ARG A 117 10.89 7.80 -5.45
CA ARG A 117 12.17 7.81 -4.73
C ARG A 117 12.43 9.17 -4.06
N ARG A 118 12.16 10.27 -4.78
CA ARG A 118 12.25 11.63 -4.20
C ARG A 118 11.27 11.85 -3.06
N MET A 119 10.02 11.44 -3.22
CA MET A 119 9.02 11.52 -2.16
C MET A 119 9.45 10.73 -0.93
N CYS A 120 9.92 9.49 -1.10
CA CYS A 120 10.46 8.69 0.01
C CYS A 120 11.68 9.34 0.66
N ALA A 121 12.57 9.97 -0.11
CA ALA A 121 13.72 10.70 0.44
C ALA A 121 13.27 11.91 1.28
N VAL A 122 12.28 12.68 0.79
CA VAL A 122 11.68 13.79 1.54
C VAL A 122 11.03 13.27 2.82
N LEU A 123 10.20 12.23 2.73
CA LEU A 123 9.55 11.63 3.89
C LEU A 123 10.58 11.12 4.91
N ARG A 124 11.70 10.54 4.47
CA ARG A 124 12.78 10.07 5.36
C ARG A 124 13.41 11.21 6.17
N VAL A 125 13.46 12.43 5.61
CA VAL A 125 13.97 13.62 6.31
C VAL A 125 12.90 14.28 7.17
N VAL A 126 11.66 14.31 6.69
CA VAL A 126 10.54 15.02 7.35
C VAL A 126 9.98 14.23 8.53
N VAL A 127 9.82 12.91 8.40
CA VAL A 127 9.21 12.05 9.45
C VAL A 127 9.97 12.10 10.79
N PRO A 128 11.32 12.09 10.83
CA PRO A 128 12.06 12.23 12.09
C PRO A 128 11.89 13.60 12.77
N VAL A 129 11.65 14.66 11.98
CA VAL A 129 11.50 16.04 12.47
C VAL A 129 10.05 16.33 12.89
N LEU A 130 9.11 15.47 12.51
CA LEU A 130 7.70 15.64 12.88
C LEU A 130 7.48 15.40 14.38
N PRO A 131 6.69 16.26 15.06
CA PRO A 131 6.33 16.05 16.46
C PRO A 131 5.70 14.68 16.68
N GLU A 132 5.96 14.05 17.83
CA GLU A 132 5.39 12.74 18.21
C GLU A 132 3.87 12.65 18.05
N ARG A 133 3.19 13.81 18.16
CA ARG A 133 1.74 13.93 17.99
C ARG A 133 1.24 13.60 16.58
N LEU A 134 2.09 13.72 15.57
CA LEU A 134 1.79 13.38 14.17
C LEU A 134 2.45 12.07 13.76
N ARG A 135 3.54 11.69 14.44
CA ARG A 135 4.30 10.46 14.15
C ARG A 135 3.63 9.20 14.70
N TYR A 136 2.89 9.31 15.81
CA TYR A 136 2.24 8.17 16.45
C TYR A 136 0.72 8.37 16.54
N LEU A 137 -0.03 7.37 16.07
CA LEU A 137 -1.46 7.24 16.33
C LEU A 137 -1.69 7.29 17.86
N PRO A 138 -2.79 7.88 18.35
CA PRO A 138 -3.03 8.07 19.78
C PRO A 138 -2.93 6.80 20.62
N ARG A 139 -3.19 5.63 20.03
CA ARG A 139 -3.09 4.31 20.69
C ARG A 139 -1.67 3.79 20.90
N ALA A 140 -0.67 4.40 20.27
CA ALA A 140 0.75 4.06 20.47
C ALA A 140 1.47 5.01 21.45
N ARG A 141 0.71 5.83 22.20
CA ARG A 141 1.21 6.76 23.22
C ARG A 141 0.96 6.28 24.67
N ALA A 142 0.43 5.07 24.83
CA ALA A 142 0.16 4.48 26.14
C ALA A 142 1.25 3.47 26.48
#